data_AF-A0A439TL23-F1
#
_entry.id   AF-A0A439TL23-F1
#
_cell.length_a   1.000
_cell.length_b   1.000
_cell.length_c   1.000
_cell.angle_alpha   90.00
_cell.angle_beta   90.00
_cell.angle_gamma   90.00
#
_symmetry.space_group_name_H-M   'P 1'
#
loop_
_entity.id
_entity.type
_entity.pdbx_description
1 polymer ?
#
loop_
_entity_poly.entity_id
_entity_poly.type
_entity_poly.pdbx_seq_one_letter_code
_entity_poly.pdbx_strand_id
1 'polypeptide(L)'
;MSVERVLWEHDATGLASLVRKGEIAPQELVDAAIARAEATRPDINAIAEPLYEAARTRAKTIDRKLPLAGVPFALKDLGIAMKGVPTHGGSRIPAFVADFDSVMTERHLAAGLVPIATSTSPEHGLRLMTESAAFGITRNPWNTAHTSGGSSGGAAALVAAGVVPVAHASDGGGSIRVPAACTGLVGLKTSRGRVPLSPLVTESWYGLVVDHAVARSVRDSALLLDLTHGPDPLSPYAAPPPRGTFAAAAVRDPGKLKLAVYRKSPLGLPISAETLTALDTAVALAREGGHTIEEIDLPYIGRDFIADFARTVAAA
;
A
#
# COMPACT_ATOMS: atom_id res chain seq x y z
N MET A 1 -25.44 2.18 14.46
CA MET A 1 -24.77 2.36 13.16
C MET A 1 -24.29 0.98 12.74
N SER A 2 -24.50 0.50 11.51
CA SER A 2 -23.99 -0.83 11.14
C SER A 2 -22.46 -0.80 11.07
N VAL A 3 -21.80 -1.88 11.46
CA VAL A 3 -20.33 -1.95 11.48
C VAL A 3 -19.76 -1.81 10.07
N GLU A 4 -20.50 -2.23 9.04
CA GLU A 4 -20.07 -2.01 7.64
C GLU A 4 -19.98 -0.53 7.29
N ARG A 5 -20.92 0.29 7.79
CA ARG A 5 -20.88 1.74 7.60
C ARG A 5 -19.68 2.35 8.31
N VAL A 6 -19.36 1.88 9.52
CA VAL A 6 -18.18 2.33 10.27
C VAL A 6 -16.89 2.03 9.50
N LEU A 7 -16.74 0.84 8.91
CA LEU A 7 -15.57 0.48 8.09
C LEU A 7 -15.37 1.42 6.89
N TRP A 8 -16.43 2.03 6.38
CA TRP A 8 -16.38 2.98 5.27
C TRP A 8 -16.11 4.41 5.72
N GLU A 9 -16.80 4.87 6.77
CA GLU A 9 -16.75 6.26 7.24
C GLU A 9 -15.49 6.60 8.04
N HIS A 10 -14.79 5.58 8.55
CA HIS A 10 -13.55 5.75 9.27
C HIS A 10 -12.37 5.16 8.50
N ASP A 11 -11.21 5.77 8.70
CA ASP A 11 -9.93 5.20 8.28
C ASP A 11 -9.32 4.39 9.44
N ALA A 12 -8.15 3.79 9.25
CA ALA A 12 -7.52 2.90 10.22
C ALA A 12 -7.32 3.57 11.58
N THR A 13 -6.83 4.81 11.58
CA THR A 13 -6.63 5.61 12.80
C THR A 13 -7.96 5.85 13.53
N GLY A 14 -9.02 6.17 12.78
CA GLY A 14 -10.37 6.35 13.32
C GLY A 14 -10.94 5.07 13.92
N LEU A 15 -10.84 3.94 13.21
CA LEU A 15 -11.32 2.64 13.66
C LEU A 15 -10.60 2.19 14.94
N ALA A 16 -9.29 2.35 15.01
CA ALA A 16 -8.52 2.03 16.22
C ALA A 16 -8.95 2.88 17.42
N SER A 17 -9.33 4.14 17.20
CA SER A 17 -9.87 5.02 18.25
C SER A 17 -11.19 4.48 18.82
N LEU A 18 -12.11 4.03 17.96
CA LEU A 18 -13.38 3.42 18.39
C LEU A 18 -13.15 2.14 19.19
N VAL A 19 -12.23 1.28 18.74
CA VAL A 19 -11.84 0.07 19.46
C VAL A 19 -11.27 0.40 20.84
N ARG A 20 -10.40 1.41 20.94
CA ARG A 20 -9.77 1.83 22.20
C ARG A 20 -10.78 2.37 23.21
N LYS A 21 -11.81 3.08 22.74
CA LYS A 21 -12.86 3.68 23.56
C LYS A 21 -13.93 2.70 24.04
N GLY A 22 -13.93 1.46 23.53
CA GLY A 22 -15.01 0.52 23.87
C GLY A 22 -16.20 0.54 22.91
N GLU A 23 -16.21 1.44 21.92
CA GLU A 23 -17.39 1.71 21.08
C GLU A 23 -17.65 0.60 20.05
N ILE A 24 -16.61 -0.11 19.61
CA ILE A 24 -16.69 -1.25 18.70
C ILE A 24 -15.69 -2.33 19.17
N ALA A 25 -16.07 -3.60 19.11
CA ALA A 25 -15.16 -4.71 19.37
C ALA A 25 -14.28 -5.04 18.15
N PRO A 26 -13.01 -5.43 18.32
CA PRO A 26 -12.15 -5.88 17.22
C PRO A 26 -12.78 -6.96 16.34
N GLN A 27 -13.51 -7.92 16.95
CA GLN A 27 -14.17 -9.00 16.23
C GLN A 27 -15.25 -8.47 15.27
N GLU A 28 -16.01 -7.45 15.69
CA GLU A 28 -17.04 -6.84 14.85
C GLU A 28 -16.43 -6.22 13.58
N LEU A 29 -15.30 -5.52 13.71
CA LEU A 29 -14.58 -4.95 12.56
C LEU A 29 -14.07 -6.03 11.60
N VAL A 30 -13.49 -7.10 12.16
CA VAL A 30 -12.96 -8.21 11.36
C VAL A 30 -14.08 -8.95 10.64
N ASP A 31 -15.18 -9.26 11.31
CA ASP A 31 -16.31 -9.95 10.68
C ASP A 31 -16.98 -9.10 9.61
N ALA A 32 -17.12 -7.79 9.84
CA ALA A 32 -17.64 -6.87 8.82
C ALA A 32 -16.71 -6.75 7.60
N ALA A 33 -15.38 -6.76 7.80
CA ALA A 33 -14.41 -6.74 6.71
C ALA A 33 -14.41 -8.05 5.92
N ILE A 34 -14.55 -9.20 6.59
CA ILE A 34 -14.70 -10.52 5.95
C ILE A 34 -15.99 -10.56 5.12
N ALA A 35 -17.12 -10.13 5.68
CA ALA A 35 -18.39 -10.07 4.95
C ALA A 35 -18.28 -9.19 3.69
N ARG A 36 -17.60 -8.04 3.79
CA ARG A 36 -17.34 -7.16 2.64
C ARG A 36 -16.41 -7.80 1.61
N ALA A 37 -15.38 -8.52 2.05
CA ALA A 37 -14.47 -9.27 1.18
C ALA A 37 -15.24 -10.33 0.38
N GLU A 38 -16.08 -11.11 1.04
CA GLU A 38 -16.89 -12.16 0.40
C GLU A 38 -17.89 -11.56 -0.59
N ALA A 39 -18.58 -10.49 -0.20
CA ALA A 39 -19.57 -9.83 -1.06
C ALA A 39 -18.97 -9.23 -2.33
N THR A 40 -17.74 -8.72 -2.27
CA THR A 40 -17.07 -8.06 -3.42
C THR A 40 -16.24 -9.01 -4.28
N ARG A 41 -15.89 -10.20 -3.76
CA ARG A 41 -15.01 -11.17 -4.42
C ARG A 41 -15.40 -11.52 -5.87
N PRO A 42 -16.68 -11.78 -6.21
CA PRO A 42 -17.06 -12.13 -7.59
C PRO A 42 -16.74 -11.03 -8.61
N ASP A 43 -16.77 -9.77 -8.18
CA ASP A 43 -16.64 -8.61 -9.07
C ASP A 43 -15.22 -8.09 -9.17
N ILE A 44 -14.43 -8.16 -8.08
CA ILE A 44 -13.09 -7.54 -8.04
C ILE A 44 -11.94 -8.54 -8.04
N ASN A 45 -12.14 -9.75 -7.50
CA ASN A 45 -11.14 -10.82 -7.42
C ASN A 45 -9.75 -10.34 -6.93
N ALA A 46 -9.67 -9.93 -5.66
CA ALA A 46 -8.49 -9.26 -5.08
C ALA A 46 -7.77 -10.05 -3.96
N ILE A 47 -8.25 -11.25 -3.62
CA ILE A 47 -7.71 -12.09 -2.53
C ILE A 47 -7.01 -13.31 -3.12
N ALA A 48 -5.75 -13.52 -2.73
CA ALA A 48 -5.01 -14.74 -3.02
C ALA A 48 -5.30 -15.80 -1.95
N GLU A 49 -5.03 -15.50 -0.67
CA GLU A 49 -5.35 -16.38 0.46
C GLU A 49 -6.29 -15.70 1.46
N PRO A 50 -7.45 -16.30 1.79
CA PRO A 50 -8.27 -15.84 2.91
C PRO A 50 -7.66 -16.29 4.25
N LEU A 51 -7.52 -15.37 5.20
CA LEU A 51 -6.97 -15.60 6.54
C LEU A 51 -8.02 -15.49 7.64
N TYR A 52 -9.29 -15.75 7.31
CA TYR A 52 -10.45 -15.36 8.11
C TYR A 52 -10.47 -15.96 9.52
N GLU A 53 -10.20 -17.26 9.67
CA GLU A 53 -10.19 -17.92 10.98
C GLU A 53 -9.04 -17.44 11.88
N ALA A 54 -7.85 -17.23 11.29
CA ALA A 54 -6.72 -16.66 11.99
C ALA A 54 -7.00 -15.22 12.42
N ALA A 55 -7.64 -14.43 11.56
CA ALA A 55 -8.06 -13.06 11.85
C ALA A 55 -9.07 -12.99 13.01
N ARG A 56 -10.11 -13.84 12.98
CA ARG A 56 -11.10 -13.94 14.08
C ARG A 56 -10.45 -14.35 15.40
N THR A 57 -9.52 -15.30 15.36
CA THR A 57 -8.78 -15.75 16.55
C THR A 57 -7.95 -14.61 17.12
N ARG A 58 -7.20 -13.90 16.28
CA ARG A 58 -6.38 -12.75 16.68
C ARG A 58 -7.23 -11.61 17.25
N ALA A 59 -8.37 -11.30 16.64
CA ALA A 59 -9.27 -10.24 17.10
C ALA A 59 -9.81 -10.48 18.51
N LYS A 60 -9.99 -11.76 18.92
CA LYS A 60 -10.44 -12.11 20.27
C LYS A 60 -9.42 -11.82 21.36
N THR A 61 -8.13 -11.87 21.05
CA THR A 61 -7.04 -11.80 22.04
C THR A 61 -6.20 -10.54 21.92
N ILE A 62 -6.52 -9.64 20.98
CA ILE A 62 -5.70 -8.46 20.72
C ILE A 62 -5.75 -7.46 21.87
N ASP A 63 -4.59 -6.92 22.23
CA ASP A 63 -4.52 -5.82 23.19
C ASP A 63 -5.09 -4.55 22.56
N ARG A 64 -6.22 -4.09 23.10
CA ARG A 64 -6.93 -2.87 22.67
C ARG A 64 -6.12 -1.58 22.86
N LYS A 65 -5.00 -1.64 23.60
CA LYS A 65 -4.08 -0.51 23.79
C LYS A 65 -3.12 -0.33 22.62
N LEU A 66 -2.97 -1.32 21.74
CA LEU A 66 -2.09 -1.20 20.57
C LEU A 66 -2.55 -0.04 19.65
N PRO A 67 -1.63 0.61 18.92
CA PRO A 67 -1.93 1.81 18.15
C PRO A 67 -3.09 1.64 17.16
N LEU A 68 -3.10 0.53 16.43
CA LEU A 68 -4.07 0.13 15.41
C LEU A 68 -4.85 -1.13 15.79
N ALA A 69 -5.07 -1.35 17.11
CA ALA A 69 -5.71 -2.56 17.63
C ALA A 69 -7.04 -2.89 16.91
N GLY A 70 -7.12 -4.11 16.39
CA GLY A 70 -8.36 -4.66 15.81
C GLY A 70 -8.69 -4.16 14.41
N VAL A 71 -7.84 -3.32 13.81
CA VAL A 71 -8.07 -2.80 12.46
C VAL A 71 -7.81 -3.91 11.42
N PRO A 72 -8.78 -4.25 10.56
CA PRO A 72 -8.60 -5.22 9.47
C PRO A 72 -7.53 -4.75 8.47
N PHE A 73 -6.74 -5.69 7.97
CA PHE A 73 -5.59 -5.41 7.11
C PHE A 73 -5.43 -6.50 6.03
N ALA A 74 -4.69 -6.19 4.97
CA ALA A 74 -4.31 -7.17 3.97
C ALA A 74 -2.81 -7.11 3.70
N LEU A 75 -2.19 -8.27 3.52
CA LEU A 75 -0.77 -8.40 3.14
C LEU A 75 -0.67 -8.65 1.64
N LYS A 76 0.18 -7.93 0.91
CA LYS A 76 0.44 -8.28 -0.49
C LYS A 76 0.99 -9.71 -0.60
N ASP A 77 0.48 -10.52 -1.53
CA ASP A 77 0.97 -11.87 -1.84
C ASP A 77 2.32 -11.84 -2.61
N LEU A 78 3.23 -10.93 -2.26
CA LEU A 78 4.54 -10.77 -2.88
C LEU A 78 5.44 -9.86 -2.03
N GLY A 79 6.66 -10.33 -1.75
CA GLY A 79 7.72 -9.53 -1.12
C GLY A 79 7.63 -9.38 0.39
N ILE A 80 6.62 -9.99 1.02
CA ILE A 80 6.43 -10.02 2.48
C ILE A 80 5.97 -11.43 2.88
N ALA A 81 6.42 -11.91 4.04
CA ALA A 81 6.06 -13.23 4.56
C ALA A 81 5.32 -13.11 5.90
N MET A 82 4.30 -13.95 6.06
CA MET A 82 3.67 -14.24 7.34
C MET A 82 3.81 -15.73 7.62
N LYS A 83 4.23 -16.08 8.82
CA LYS A 83 4.54 -17.46 9.21
C LYS A 83 3.35 -18.38 8.96
N GLY A 84 3.58 -19.47 8.24
CA GLY A 84 2.58 -20.48 7.91
C GLY A 84 1.56 -20.05 6.84
N VAL A 85 1.68 -18.84 6.28
CA VAL A 85 0.80 -18.36 5.21
C VAL A 85 1.47 -18.60 3.86
N PRO A 86 0.81 -19.30 2.92
CA PRO A 86 1.32 -19.47 1.56
C PRO A 86 1.44 -18.13 0.82
N THR A 87 2.58 -17.93 0.17
CA THR A 87 2.85 -16.80 -0.73
C THR A 87 3.03 -17.32 -2.15
N HIS A 88 2.21 -16.85 -3.10
CA HIS A 88 2.20 -17.37 -4.47
C HIS A 88 2.93 -16.47 -5.45
N GLY A 89 3.06 -15.17 -5.14
CA GLY A 89 3.68 -14.22 -6.06
C GLY A 89 2.89 -14.08 -7.36
N GLY A 90 1.58 -14.34 -7.35
CA GLY A 90 0.76 -14.38 -8.56
C GLY A 90 1.18 -15.45 -9.58
N SER A 91 1.87 -16.51 -9.18
CA SER A 91 2.37 -17.55 -10.09
C SER A 91 1.73 -18.92 -9.80
N ARG A 92 1.81 -19.82 -10.78
CA ARG A 92 1.37 -21.23 -10.65
C ARG A 92 2.46 -22.14 -10.08
N ILE A 93 3.65 -21.62 -9.82
CA ILE A 93 4.68 -22.37 -9.09
C ILE A 93 4.17 -22.71 -7.67
N PRO A 94 4.64 -23.81 -7.06
CA PRO A 94 4.28 -24.12 -5.69
C PRO A 94 4.54 -22.94 -4.75
N ALA A 95 3.55 -22.62 -3.93
CA ALA A 95 3.63 -21.50 -3.01
C ALA A 95 4.77 -21.66 -2.02
N PHE A 96 5.42 -20.56 -1.69
CA PHE A 96 6.39 -20.49 -0.60
C PHE A 96 5.65 -20.32 0.72
N VAL A 97 5.91 -21.20 1.69
CA VAL A 97 5.35 -21.10 3.05
C VAL A 97 6.50 -20.84 4.01
N ALA A 98 6.58 -19.61 4.54
CA ALA A 98 7.63 -19.24 5.47
C ALA A 98 7.37 -19.83 6.88
N ASP A 99 8.43 -20.21 7.58
CA ASP A 99 8.40 -20.57 9.00
C ASP A 99 8.71 -19.37 9.93
N PHE A 100 8.84 -18.18 9.33
CA PHE A 100 9.09 -16.88 9.96
C PHE A 100 8.09 -15.82 9.49
N ASP A 101 7.98 -14.74 10.28
CA ASP A 101 7.37 -13.49 9.84
C ASP A 101 8.47 -12.57 9.27
N SER A 102 8.18 -11.84 8.20
CA SER A 102 9.04 -10.70 7.81
C SER A 102 9.03 -9.64 8.92
N VAL A 103 10.11 -8.87 9.07
CA VAL A 103 10.15 -7.79 10.06
C VAL A 103 9.03 -6.77 9.82
N MET A 104 8.66 -6.52 8.56
CA MET A 104 7.46 -5.74 8.25
C MET A 104 6.20 -6.38 8.84
N THR A 105 5.95 -7.67 8.62
CA THR A 105 4.80 -8.40 9.21
C THR A 105 4.79 -8.32 10.73
N GLU A 106 5.94 -8.55 11.38
CA GLU A 106 6.08 -8.41 12.83
C GLU A 106 5.66 -7.01 13.30
N ARG A 107 6.10 -5.95 12.61
CA ARG A 107 5.73 -4.56 12.93
C ARG A 107 4.25 -4.28 12.70
N HIS A 108 3.65 -4.80 11.62
CA HIS A 108 2.20 -4.69 11.39
C HIS A 108 1.40 -5.38 12.51
N LEU A 109 1.82 -6.58 12.92
CA LEU A 109 1.18 -7.32 14.01
C LEU A 109 1.38 -6.62 15.36
N ALA A 110 2.58 -6.09 15.63
CA ALA A 110 2.86 -5.33 16.85
C ALA A 110 2.06 -4.01 16.91
N ALA A 111 1.78 -3.40 15.76
CA ALA A 111 0.89 -2.24 15.67
C ALA A 111 -0.58 -2.56 16.03
N GLY A 112 -0.96 -3.85 16.04
CA GLY A 112 -2.32 -4.29 16.34
C GLY A 112 -3.20 -4.51 15.11
N LEU A 113 -2.63 -4.49 13.90
CA LEU A 113 -3.36 -4.83 12.68
C LEU A 113 -3.75 -6.31 12.68
N VAL A 114 -4.84 -6.63 11.99
CA VAL A 114 -5.37 -8.00 11.84
C VAL A 114 -5.43 -8.35 10.35
N PRO A 115 -4.43 -9.07 9.80
CA PRO A 115 -4.48 -9.57 8.43
C PRO A 115 -5.67 -10.50 8.23
N ILE A 116 -6.59 -10.14 7.32
CA ILE A 116 -7.74 -10.96 6.94
C ILE A 116 -7.52 -11.72 5.64
N ALA A 117 -6.53 -11.32 4.84
CA ALA A 117 -6.21 -11.91 3.56
C ALA A 117 -4.79 -11.58 3.11
N THR A 118 -4.25 -12.39 2.20
CA THR A 118 -3.22 -11.93 1.26
C THR A 118 -3.88 -11.41 -0.02
N SER A 119 -3.37 -10.31 -0.58
CA SER A 119 -3.94 -9.67 -1.76
C SER A 119 -3.24 -10.10 -3.04
N THR A 120 -3.97 -10.27 -4.12
CA THR A 120 -3.43 -10.62 -5.44
C THR A 120 -2.36 -9.64 -5.94
N SER A 121 -1.42 -10.20 -6.70
CA SER A 121 -0.36 -9.51 -7.44
C SER A 121 -0.30 -10.10 -8.85
N PRO A 122 0.15 -9.36 -9.88
CA PRO A 122 0.61 -10.00 -11.10
C PRO A 122 1.82 -10.88 -10.82
N GLU A 123 2.06 -11.83 -11.71
CA GLU A 123 3.15 -12.80 -11.61
C GLU A 123 4.50 -12.10 -11.38
N HIS A 124 5.12 -12.43 -10.23
CA HIS A 124 6.37 -11.87 -9.69
C HIS A 124 6.42 -10.33 -9.63
N GLY A 125 5.27 -9.67 -9.66
CA GLY A 125 5.16 -8.22 -9.62
C GLY A 125 5.70 -7.52 -10.88
N LEU A 126 5.85 -8.24 -11.99
CA LEU A 126 6.51 -7.77 -13.20
C LEU A 126 5.67 -6.81 -14.07
N ARG A 127 4.40 -6.61 -13.72
CA ARG A 127 3.47 -5.76 -14.49
C ARG A 127 2.77 -4.73 -13.61
N LEU A 128 2.42 -3.60 -14.23
CA LEU A 128 1.65 -2.51 -13.62
C LEU A 128 0.13 -2.71 -13.76
N MET A 129 -0.31 -3.95 -13.89
CA MET A 129 -1.69 -4.39 -13.99
C MET A 129 -1.81 -5.75 -13.33
N THR A 130 -2.81 -5.93 -12.47
CA THR A 130 -2.91 -7.10 -11.59
C THR A 130 -3.74 -8.19 -12.26
N GLU A 131 -3.06 -8.96 -13.12
CA GLU A 131 -3.57 -10.19 -13.70
C GLU A 131 -2.53 -11.31 -13.59
N SER A 132 -2.98 -12.53 -13.33
CA SER A 132 -2.11 -13.71 -13.32
C SER A 132 -2.81 -14.96 -13.82
N ALA A 133 -2.02 -15.94 -14.28
CA ALA A 133 -2.54 -17.25 -14.64
C ALA A 133 -3.05 -18.06 -13.44
N ALA A 134 -2.56 -17.76 -12.23
CA ALA A 134 -2.95 -18.45 -11.00
C ALA A 134 -4.27 -17.93 -10.42
N PHE A 135 -4.46 -16.60 -10.41
CA PHE A 135 -5.59 -15.96 -9.73
C PHE A 135 -6.54 -15.22 -10.67
N GLY A 136 -6.23 -15.09 -11.96
CA GLY A 136 -7.04 -14.34 -12.91
C GLY A 136 -6.81 -12.83 -12.81
N ILE A 137 -7.83 -12.05 -13.19
CA ILE A 137 -7.76 -10.59 -13.25
C ILE A 137 -8.33 -10.00 -11.96
N THR A 138 -7.58 -9.09 -11.34
CA THR A 138 -8.11 -8.19 -10.32
C THR A 138 -8.65 -6.92 -10.98
N ARG A 139 -9.91 -6.61 -10.69
CA ARG A 139 -10.65 -5.52 -11.34
C ARG A 139 -10.72 -4.28 -10.44
N ASN A 140 -10.88 -3.12 -11.07
CA ASN A 140 -11.01 -1.86 -10.35
C ASN A 140 -12.41 -1.72 -9.72
N PRO A 141 -12.54 -1.45 -8.41
CA PRO A 141 -13.84 -1.27 -7.77
C PRO A 141 -14.66 -0.09 -8.30
N TRP A 142 -14.02 0.94 -8.88
CA TRP A 142 -14.71 2.08 -9.49
C TRP A 142 -15.34 1.74 -10.85
N ASN A 143 -14.75 0.79 -11.56
CA ASN A 143 -15.25 0.27 -12.83
C ASN A 143 -14.60 -1.10 -13.12
N THR A 144 -15.37 -2.17 -13.05
CA THR A 144 -14.86 -3.55 -13.17
C THR A 144 -14.33 -3.90 -14.57
N ALA A 145 -14.57 -3.06 -15.57
CA ALA A 145 -13.94 -3.16 -16.90
C ALA A 145 -12.51 -2.60 -16.93
N HIS A 146 -12.04 -1.92 -15.88
CA HIS A 146 -10.74 -1.25 -15.82
C HIS A 146 -9.76 -1.97 -14.87
N THR A 147 -8.47 -1.71 -15.08
CA THR A 147 -7.38 -2.21 -14.22
C THR A 147 -7.37 -1.52 -12.85
N SER A 148 -7.07 -2.27 -11.79
CA SER A 148 -6.72 -1.70 -10.48
C SER A 148 -5.26 -1.22 -10.41
N GLY A 149 -4.52 -1.28 -11.52
CA GLY A 149 -3.08 -1.04 -11.57
C GLY A 149 -2.29 -2.23 -11.02
N GLY A 150 -1.00 -2.03 -10.75
CA GLY A 150 -0.13 -3.08 -10.24
C GLY A 150 1.26 -2.58 -9.90
N SER A 151 2.11 -3.38 -9.24
CA SER A 151 1.82 -4.77 -8.86
C SER A 151 1.04 -4.95 -7.56
N SER A 152 0.71 -3.89 -6.82
CA SER A 152 -0.12 -4.00 -5.59
C SER A 152 -1.61 -3.71 -5.85
N GLY A 153 -2.14 -4.12 -7.02
CA GLY A 153 -3.53 -3.81 -7.40
C GLY A 153 -4.58 -4.59 -6.61
N GLY A 154 -4.26 -5.78 -6.08
CA GLY A 154 -5.11 -6.49 -5.13
C GLY A 154 -5.30 -5.68 -3.84
N ALA A 155 -4.19 -5.24 -3.24
CA ALA A 155 -4.21 -4.39 -2.05
C ALA A 155 -5.02 -3.11 -2.27
N ALA A 156 -4.79 -2.44 -3.40
CA ALA A 156 -5.51 -1.21 -3.74
C ALA A 156 -7.01 -1.45 -3.99
N ALA A 157 -7.37 -2.55 -4.66
CA ALA A 157 -8.77 -2.92 -4.87
C ALA A 157 -9.48 -3.23 -3.54
N LEU A 158 -8.84 -3.94 -2.60
CA LEU A 158 -9.42 -4.20 -1.27
C LEU A 158 -9.65 -2.90 -0.49
N VAL A 159 -8.71 -1.96 -0.54
CA VAL A 159 -8.86 -0.66 0.14
C VAL A 159 -9.95 0.19 -0.49
N ALA A 160 -9.96 0.31 -1.82
CA ALA A 160 -10.94 1.11 -2.55
C ALA A 160 -12.36 0.52 -2.49
N ALA A 161 -12.50 -0.80 -2.43
CA ALA A 161 -13.79 -1.47 -2.24
C ALA A 161 -14.32 -1.37 -0.79
N GLY A 162 -13.53 -0.81 0.14
CA GLY A 162 -13.91 -0.67 1.54
C GLY A 162 -13.80 -1.97 2.35
N VAL A 163 -13.04 -2.96 1.86
CA VAL A 163 -12.81 -4.22 2.57
C VAL A 163 -11.89 -3.98 3.77
N VAL A 164 -10.81 -3.21 3.56
CA VAL A 164 -9.87 -2.79 4.62
C VAL A 164 -9.57 -1.29 4.49
N PRO A 165 -9.23 -0.57 5.57
CA PRO A 165 -8.85 0.85 5.51
C PRO A 165 -7.47 1.13 4.91
N VAL A 166 -6.57 0.17 5.07
CA VAL A 166 -5.18 0.22 4.63
C VAL A 166 -4.71 -1.20 4.32
N ALA A 167 -3.81 -1.35 3.36
CA ALA A 167 -3.24 -2.64 2.98
C ALA A 167 -1.75 -2.50 2.66
N HIS A 168 -0.97 -3.52 2.99
CA HIS A 168 0.44 -3.62 2.64
C HIS A 168 0.61 -3.58 1.12
N ALA A 169 1.63 -2.88 0.67
CA ALA A 169 2.00 -2.79 -0.73
C ALA A 169 3.50 -2.57 -0.88
N SER A 170 4.04 -2.87 -2.06
CA SER A 170 5.47 -2.72 -2.36
C SER A 170 5.68 -2.03 -3.70
N ASP A 171 6.75 -1.24 -3.84
CA ASP A 171 7.02 -0.37 -4.99
C ASP A 171 8.50 -0.34 -5.41
N GLY A 172 8.79 -0.99 -6.54
CA GLY A 172 10.05 -0.86 -7.29
C GLY A 172 9.99 0.23 -8.37
N GLY A 173 9.06 0.07 -9.32
CA GLY A 173 8.91 0.95 -10.50
C GLY A 173 7.59 1.75 -10.57
N GLY A 174 6.78 1.72 -9.52
CA GLY A 174 5.43 2.29 -9.50
C GLY A 174 4.39 1.47 -8.72
N SER A 175 4.77 0.32 -8.17
CA SER A 175 3.81 -0.70 -7.71
C SER A 175 2.98 -0.36 -6.46
N ILE A 176 3.23 0.77 -5.79
CA ILE A 176 2.31 1.39 -4.81
C ILE A 176 1.56 2.54 -5.47
N ARG A 177 2.30 3.44 -6.13
CA ARG A 177 1.78 4.72 -6.65
C ARG A 177 0.82 4.55 -7.82
N VAL A 178 1.11 3.63 -8.75
CA VAL A 178 0.26 3.33 -9.90
C VAL A 178 -1.09 2.76 -9.47
N PRO A 179 -1.17 1.67 -8.69
CA PRO A 179 -2.46 1.16 -8.26
C PRO A 179 -3.23 2.14 -7.37
N ALA A 180 -2.53 2.95 -6.55
CA ALA A 180 -3.16 4.02 -5.79
C ALA A 180 -3.80 5.08 -6.71
N ALA A 181 -3.09 5.52 -7.76
CA ALA A 181 -3.63 6.47 -8.74
C ALA A 181 -4.82 5.89 -9.52
N CYS A 182 -4.77 4.62 -9.92
CA CYS A 182 -5.87 3.94 -10.61
C CYS A 182 -7.13 3.78 -9.75
N THR A 183 -6.97 3.72 -8.42
CA THR A 183 -8.07 3.40 -7.49
C THR A 183 -8.44 4.56 -6.56
N GLY A 184 -7.89 5.76 -6.77
CA GLY A 184 -8.23 6.95 -5.99
C GLY A 184 -7.75 6.90 -4.54
N LEU A 185 -6.57 6.35 -4.28
CA LEU A 185 -6.01 6.14 -2.94
C LEU A 185 -4.71 6.94 -2.72
N VAL A 186 -4.26 6.96 -1.47
CA VAL A 186 -2.93 7.46 -1.08
C VAL A 186 -1.92 6.32 -1.21
N GLY A 187 -0.89 6.54 -2.03
CA GLY A 187 0.24 5.63 -2.18
C GLY A 187 1.57 6.36 -2.05
N LEU A 188 2.37 5.99 -1.05
CA LEU A 188 3.69 6.57 -0.80
C LEU A 188 4.77 5.51 -1.00
N LYS A 189 5.71 5.80 -1.91
CA LYS A 189 6.98 5.08 -2.01
C LYS A 189 8.01 5.79 -1.14
N THR A 190 8.48 5.11 -0.09
CA THR A 190 9.45 5.67 0.85
C THR A 190 10.85 5.77 0.24
N SER A 191 11.72 6.53 0.89
CA SER A 191 13.15 6.47 0.61
C SER A 191 13.69 5.04 0.78
N ARG A 192 14.64 4.65 -0.06
CA ARG A 192 15.42 3.41 0.04
C ARG A 192 16.03 3.29 1.46
N GLY A 193 15.93 2.11 2.07
CA GLY A 193 16.44 1.84 3.42
C GLY A 193 15.63 2.47 4.57
N ARG A 194 14.41 2.98 4.31
CA ARG A 194 13.52 3.51 5.36
C ARG A 194 12.82 2.41 6.17
N VAL A 195 12.46 1.32 5.48
CA VAL A 195 11.74 0.17 6.02
C VAL A 195 12.53 -1.12 5.76
N PRO A 196 12.36 -2.16 6.60
CA PRO A 196 13.02 -3.44 6.44
C PRO A 196 12.47 -4.24 5.26
N LEU A 197 13.29 -5.11 4.70
CA LEU A 197 12.88 -6.19 3.77
C LEU A 197 13.26 -7.60 4.29
N SER A 198 13.89 -7.65 5.47
CA SER A 198 14.35 -8.87 6.09
C SER A 198 13.21 -9.76 6.61
N PRO A 199 13.46 -11.08 6.76
CA PRO A 199 14.69 -11.79 6.38
C PRO A 199 14.67 -12.33 4.94
N LEU A 200 13.64 -12.00 4.14
CA LEU A 200 13.49 -12.50 2.77
C LEU A 200 14.66 -12.06 1.89
N VAL A 201 14.98 -10.77 1.93
CA VAL A 201 16.09 -10.17 1.19
C VAL A 201 16.69 -9.02 2.00
N THR A 202 17.97 -8.74 1.77
CA THR A 202 18.66 -7.58 2.35
C THR A 202 18.34 -6.29 1.58
N GLU A 203 18.16 -6.43 0.27
CA GLU A 203 17.64 -5.43 -0.66
C GLU A 203 17.11 -6.11 -1.94
N SER A 204 16.25 -5.43 -2.71
CA SER A 204 15.75 -5.93 -3.99
C SER A 204 15.80 -4.85 -5.07
N TRP A 205 16.10 -5.26 -6.30
CA TRP A 205 16.32 -4.40 -7.48
C TRP A 205 17.31 -3.26 -7.19
N TYR A 206 18.45 -3.61 -6.57
CA TYR A 206 19.44 -2.65 -6.11
C TYR A 206 18.82 -1.52 -5.27
N GLY A 207 17.90 -1.90 -4.38
CA GLY A 207 17.16 -1.05 -3.46
C GLY A 207 16.12 -0.13 -4.09
N LEU A 208 15.68 -0.43 -5.31
CA LEU A 208 14.51 0.19 -5.88
C LEU A 208 13.24 -0.30 -5.19
N VAL A 209 13.14 -1.55 -4.75
CA VAL A 209 11.93 -2.05 -4.07
C VAL A 209 11.90 -1.56 -2.63
N VAL A 210 10.75 -1.04 -2.21
CA VAL A 210 10.44 -0.72 -0.81
C VAL A 210 9.02 -1.16 -0.48
N ASP A 211 8.78 -1.48 0.78
CA ASP A 211 7.46 -1.78 1.32
C ASP A 211 6.84 -0.53 1.95
N HIS A 212 5.52 -0.44 1.92
CA HIS A 212 4.72 0.48 2.72
C HIS A 212 3.25 0.03 2.63
N ALA A 213 2.37 0.91 2.14
CA ALA A 213 0.95 0.65 2.04
C ALA A 213 0.25 1.51 0.99
N VAL A 214 -0.94 1.07 0.63
CA VAL A 214 -2.01 1.89 0.04
C VAL A 214 -3.08 2.15 1.09
N ALA A 215 -3.52 3.40 1.21
CA ALA A 215 -4.45 3.84 2.27
C ALA A 215 -5.50 4.83 1.74
N ARG A 216 -6.62 4.97 2.45
CA ARG A 216 -7.63 6.00 2.14
C ARG A 216 -7.23 7.41 2.58
N SER A 217 -6.31 7.54 3.54
CA SER A 217 -5.93 8.83 4.10
C SER A 217 -4.41 9.00 4.21
N VAL A 218 -3.96 10.26 4.13
CA VAL A 218 -2.56 10.61 4.37
C VAL A 218 -2.16 10.30 5.82
N ARG A 219 -3.08 10.49 6.78
CA ARG A 219 -2.82 10.22 8.20
C ARG A 219 -2.55 8.74 8.48
N ASP A 220 -3.29 7.83 7.83
CA ASP A 220 -3.03 6.39 7.98
C ASP A 220 -1.70 5.99 7.35
N SER A 221 -1.39 6.51 6.17
CA SER A 221 -0.09 6.27 5.52
C SER A 221 1.06 6.74 6.41
N ALA A 222 0.93 7.91 7.04
CA ALA A 222 1.94 8.49 7.91
C ALA A 222 2.09 7.75 9.24
N LEU A 223 0.99 7.46 9.93
CA LEU A 223 1.00 6.69 11.18
C LEU A 223 1.56 5.28 10.95
N LEU A 224 1.17 4.61 9.87
CA LEU A 224 1.69 3.28 9.57
C LEU A 224 3.20 3.32 9.29
N LEU A 225 3.70 4.40 8.67
CA LEU A 225 5.14 4.58 8.48
C LEU A 225 5.86 4.76 9.81
N ASP A 226 5.33 5.56 10.75
CA ASP A 226 5.88 5.67 12.13
C ASP A 226 5.99 4.32 12.84
N LEU A 227 5.03 3.42 12.60
CA LEU A 227 4.96 2.12 13.24
C LEU A 227 5.85 1.07 12.56
N THR A 228 6.19 1.26 11.28
CA THR A 228 6.89 0.25 10.47
C THR A 228 8.30 0.64 10.04
N HIS A 229 8.66 1.93 10.03
CA HIS A 229 10.01 2.37 9.71
C HIS A 229 11.01 1.98 10.80
N GLY A 230 12.30 2.07 10.46
CA GLY A 230 13.38 1.94 11.44
C GLY A 230 14.45 0.95 11.02
N PRO A 231 15.48 0.76 11.87
CA PRO A 231 16.65 -0.02 11.52
C PRO A 231 16.28 -1.46 11.15
N ASP A 232 17.06 -2.02 10.23
CA ASP A 232 17.02 -3.41 9.81
C ASP A 232 18.47 -3.92 9.82
N PRO A 233 18.84 -4.84 10.74
CA PRO A 233 20.22 -5.33 10.87
C PRO A 233 20.77 -5.98 9.60
N LEU A 234 19.90 -6.44 8.70
CA LEU A 234 20.29 -7.07 7.45
C LEU A 234 20.28 -6.10 6.27
N SER A 235 19.89 -4.83 6.47
CA SER A 235 19.89 -3.84 5.40
C SER A 235 21.31 -3.31 5.14
N PRO A 236 21.74 -3.22 3.86
CA PRO A 236 23.09 -2.75 3.52
C PRO A 236 23.30 -1.25 3.73
N TYR A 237 22.25 -0.47 3.97
CA TYR A 237 22.31 0.97 4.25
C TYR A 237 21.08 1.40 5.06
N ALA A 238 21.17 2.55 5.73
CA ALA A 238 20.05 3.14 6.46
C ALA A 238 19.64 4.49 5.85
N ALA A 239 18.33 4.73 5.76
CA ALA A 239 17.83 6.06 5.43
C ALA A 239 18.15 7.06 6.57
N PRO A 240 18.39 8.36 6.25
CA PRO A 240 18.57 9.38 7.28
C PRO A 240 17.41 9.39 8.29
N PRO A 241 17.65 9.63 9.59
CA PRO A 241 16.57 9.64 10.57
C PRO A 241 15.50 10.70 10.22
N PRO A 242 14.20 10.41 10.45
CA PRO A 242 13.16 11.38 10.20
C PRO A 242 13.25 12.57 11.17
N ARG A 243 12.76 13.74 10.74
CA ARG A 243 12.66 14.93 11.59
C ARG A 243 11.35 14.88 12.37
N GLY A 244 11.35 14.16 13.50
CA GLY A 244 10.12 13.85 14.25
C GLY A 244 9.37 12.68 13.63
N THR A 245 8.06 12.60 13.88
CA THR A 245 7.19 11.54 13.37
C THR A 245 6.49 11.94 12.07
N PHE A 246 6.22 10.97 11.21
CA PHE A 246 5.47 11.16 9.97
C PHE A 246 4.03 11.59 10.25
N ALA A 247 3.38 11.03 11.27
CA ALA A 247 2.03 11.41 11.67
C ALA A 247 1.95 12.87 12.11
N ALA A 248 2.97 13.37 12.84
CA ALA A 248 3.03 14.79 13.20
C ALA A 248 3.25 15.67 11.96
N ALA A 249 4.10 15.24 11.02
CA ALA A 249 4.31 15.96 9.77
C ALA A 249 3.04 16.03 8.91
N ALA A 250 2.21 14.97 8.90
CA ALA A 250 0.99 14.88 8.10
C ALA A 250 -0.13 15.83 8.54
N VAL A 251 -0.15 16.26 9.81
CA VAL A 251 -1.16 17.19 10.34
C VAL A 251 -0.63 18.61 10.55
N ARG A 252 0.68 18.81 10.36
CA ARG A 252 1.33 20.11 10.52
C ARG A 252 1.06 20.98 9.30
N ASP A 253 0.76 22.26 9.53
CA ASP A 253 0.77 23.27 8.48
C ASP A 253 2.16 23.32 7.81
N PRO A 254 2.27 23.03 6.50
CA PRO A 254 3.55 23.07 5.80
C PRO A 254 4.09 24.49 5.60
N GLY A 255 3.30 25.53 5.89
CA GLY A 255 3.60 26.92 5.55
C GLY A 255 3.66 27.10 4.03
N LYS A 256 4.53 28.00 3.57
CA LYS A 256 4.70 28.28 2.14
C LYS A 256 5.82 27.42 1.55
N LEU A 257 5.47 26.48 0.69
CA LEU A 257 6.42 25.64 -0.02
C LEU A 257 6.74 26.19 -1.42
N LYS A 258 7.93 25.84 -1.91
CA LYS A 258 8.29 25.95 -3.32
C LYS A 258 8.11 24.57 -3.96
N LEU A 259 7.20 24.47 -4.91
CA LEU A 259 6.86 23.23 -5.58
C LEU A 259 7.28 23.30 -7.04
N ALA A 260 7.77 22.18 -7.56
CA ALA A 260 8.07 22.03 -8.98
C ALA A 260 7.00 21.15 -9.63
N VAL A 261 6.60 21.52 -10.84
CA VAL A 261 5.66 20.75 -11.67
C VAL A 261 6.37 20.30 -12.93
N TYR A 262 6.27 19.01 -13.22
CA TYR A 262 6.77 18.41 -14.45
C TYR A 262 5.58 17.87 -15.25
N ARG A 263 5.41 18.34 -16.49
CA ARG A 263 4.23 18.03 -17.33
C ARG A 263 4.51 17.08 -18.48
N LYS A 264 5.74 16.61 -18.63
CA LYS A 264 6.14 15.75 -19.75
C LYS A 264 6.13 14.29 -19.34
N SER A 265 6.16 13.40 -20.32
CA SER A 265 6.38 11.98 -20.08
C SER A 265 7.87 11.66 -20.15
N PRO A 266 8.45 10.94 -19.17
CA PRO A 266 9.81 10.38 -19.27
C PRO A 266 10.05 9.58 -20.55
N LEU A 267 9.01 8.92 -21.06
CA LEU A 267 9.05 8.13 -22.29
C LEU A 267 8.78 8.93 -23.58
N GLY A 268 8.53 10.24 -23.46
CA GLY A 268 8.04 11.07 -24.56
C GLY A 268 6.70 10.62 -25.14
N LEU A 269 5.90 9.86 -24.38
CA LEU A 269 4.59 9.40 -24.79
C LEU A 269 3.53 10.48 -24.50
N PRO A 270 2.42 10.50 -25.26
CA PRO A 270 1.29 11.36 -24.95
C PRO A 270 0.75 11.08 -23.54
N ILE A 271 0.39 12.15 -22.83
CA ILE A 271 -0.35 12.10 -21.57
C ILE A 271 -1.80 12.48 -21.88
N SER A 272 -2.77 11.80 -21.27
CA SER A 272 -4.18 12.12 -21.52
C SER A 272 -4.54 13.53 -21.02
N ALA A 273 -5.49 14.16 -21.72
CA ALA A 273 -6.00 15.48 -21.34
C ALA A 273 -6.61 15.47 -19.93
N GLU A 274 -7.25 14.37 -19.54
CA GLU A 274 -7.84 14.16 -18.21
C GLU A 274 -6.77 14.16 -17.10
N THR A 275 -5.63 13.49 -17.32
CA THR A 275 -4.51 13.51 -16.37
C THR A 275 -3.90 14.89 -16.25
N LEU A 276 -3.74 15.62 -17.35
CA LEU A 276 -3.24 17.00 -17.32
C LEU A 276 -4.22 17.95 -16.61
N THR A 277 -5.52 17.76 -16.81
CA THR A 277 -6.56 18.53 -16.10
C THR A 277 -6.55 18.27 -14.59
N ALA A 278 -6.35 17.02 -14.18
CA ALA A 278 -6.20 16.66 -12.76
C ALA A 278 -4.93 17.30 -12.15
N LEU A 279 -3.83 17.32 -12.90
CA LEU A 279 -2.61 18.03 -12.50
C LEU A 279 -2.86 19.54 -12.36
N ASP A 280 -3.56 20.16 -13.31
CA ASP A 280 -3.91 21.58 -13.26
C ASP A 280 -4.75 21.93 -12.03
N THR A 281 -5.69 21.05 -11.68
CA THR A 281 -6.50 21.17 -10.46
C THR A 281 -5.61 21.13 -9.21
N ALA A 282 -4.67 20.18 -9.12
CA ALA A 282 -3.74 20.09 -8.00
C ALA A 282 -2.82 21.33 -7.91
N VAL A 283 -2.38 21.87 -9.04
CA VAL A 283 -1.57 23.10 -9.12
C VAL A 283 -2.36 24.32 -8.64
N ALA A 284 -3.63 24.45 -9.03
CA ALA A 284 -4.50 25.53 -8.58
C ALA A 284 -4.70 25.49 -7.06
N LEU A 285 -5.07 24.31 -6.52
CA LEU A 285 -5.24 24.11 -5.07
C LEU A 285 -3.97 24.43 -4.27
N ALA A 286 -2.79 24.02 -4.78
CA ALA A 286 -1.53 24.35 -4.12
C ALA A 286 -1.21 25.85 -4.14
N ARG A 287 -1.56 26.59 -5.21
CA ARG A 287 -1.43 28.06 -5.26
C ARG A 287 -2.41 28.75 -4.32
N GLU A 288 -3.65 28.27 -4.23
CA GLU A 288 -4.65 28.75 -3.26
C GLU A 288 -4.17 28.56 -1.81
N GLY A 289 -3.47 27.45 -1.53
CA GLY A 289 -2.77 27.20 -0.27
C GLY A 289 -1.54 28.10 -0.01
N GLY A 290 -1.23 29.05 -0.90
CA GLY A 290 -0.14 30.01 -0.74
C GLY A 290 1.24 29.48 -1.12
N HIS A 291 1.33 28.35 -1.83
CA HIS A 291 2.58 27.80 -2.33
C HIS A 291 3.00 28.46 -3.65
N THR A 292 4.30 28.57 -3.88
CA THR A 292 4.86 29.01 -5.17
C THR A 292 5.15 27.79 -6.02
N ILE A 293 4.74 27.83 -7.30
CA ILE A 293 4.86 26.69 -8.22
C ILE A 293 5.61 27.12 -9.47
N GLU A 294 6.66 26.38 -9.79
CA GLU A 294 7.48 26.54 -10.99
C GLU A 294 7.33 25.30 -11.88
N GLU A 295 7.17 25.51 -13.19
CA GLU A 295 7.25 24.41 -14.14
C GLU A 295 8.72 24.12 -14.47
N ILE A 296 9.12 22.86 -14.37
CA ILE A 296 10.48 22.42 -14.61
C ILE A 296 10.55 21.43 -15.78
N ASP A 297 11.75 21.28 -16.32
CA ASP A 297 12.09 20.19 -17.22
C ASP A 297 13.05 19.20 -16.55
N LEU A 298 13.01 17.96 -17.01
CA LEU A 298 13.88 16.89 -16.53
C LEU A 298 14.59 16.27 -17.74
N PRO A 299 15.55 16.99 -18.38
CA PRO A 299 16.15 16.58 -19.65
C PRO A 299 16.92 15.26 -19.57
N TYR A 300 17.32 14.85 -18.36
CA TYR A 300 18.01 13.59 -18.09
C TYR A 300 17.06 12.41 -17.88
N ILE A 301 15.75 12.67 -17.69
CA ILE A 301 14.72 11.65 -17.51
C ILE A 301 14.02 11.44 -18.84
N GLY A 302 14.66 10.61 -19.67
CA GLY A 302 14.22 10.27 -21.02
C GLY A 302 14.11 8.76 -21.25
N ARG A 303 14.01 8.35 -22.52
CA ARG A 303 13.99 6.93 -22.91
C ARG A 303 15.23 6.18 -22.48
N ASP A 304 16.40 6.80 -22.56
CA ASP A 304 17.67 6.18 -22.15
C ASP A 304 17.69 5.88 -20.65
N PHE A 305 17.21 6.82 -19.82
CA PHE A 305 17.03 6.59 -18.39
C PHE A 305 16.07 5.42 -18.10
N ILE A 306 14.95 5.32 -18.82
CA ILE A 306 14.03 4.20 -18.63
C ILE A 306 14.63 2.88 -19.13
N ALA A 307 15.44 2.91 -20.20
CA ALA A 307 16.18 1.74 -20.68
C ALA A 307 17.22 1.29 -19.65
N ASP A 308 17.93 2.21 -19.01
CA ASP A 308 18.85 1.91 -17.91
C ASP A 308 18.10 1.33 -16.70
N PHE A 309 16.98 1.93 -16.30
CA PHE A 309 16.11 1.38 -15.27
C PHE A 309 15.68 -0.07 -15.59
N ALA A 310 15.24 -0.32 -16.82
CA ALA A 310 14.83 -1.67 -17.25
C ALA A 310 16.02 -2.65 -17.24
N ARG A 311 17.22 -2.22 -17.67
CA ARG A 311 18.45 -3.03 -17.57
C ARG A 311 18.80 -3.37 -16.12
N THR A 312 18.72 -2.39 -15.23
CA THR A 312 18.97 -2.58 -13.78
C THR A 312 17.98 -3.56 -13.18
N VAL A 313 16.69 -3.45 -13.49
CA VAL A 313 15.66 -4.38 -13.01
C VAL A 313 15.85 -5.78 -13.58
N ALA A 314 16.21 -5.92 -14.85
CA ALA A 314 16.41 -7.23 -15.48
C ALA A 314 17.68 -7.95 -15.00
N ALA A 315 18.66 -7.22 -14.47
CA ALA A 315 19.91 -7.77 -13.94
C ALA A 315 19.83 -8.15 -12.45
N ALA A 316 18.79 -7.71 -11.74
CA ALA A 316 18.59 -7.93 -10.31
C ALA A 316 17.83 -9.23 -10.02
#